data_AF-A0ABD3R0U7-F1
#
_entry.id   AF-A0ABD3R0U7-F1
#
_cell.length_a   1.000
_cell.length_b   1.000
_cell.length_c   1.000
_cell.angle_alpha   90.00
_cell.angle_beta   90.00
_cell.angle_gamma   90.00
#
_symmetry.space_group_name_H-M   'P 1'
#
loop_
_entity.id
_entity.type
_entity.pdbx_description
1 polymer ?
#
loop_
_entity_poly.entity_id
_entity_poly.type
_entity_poly.pdbx_seq_one_letter_code
_entity_poly.pdbx_strand_id
1 'polypeptide(L)'
;MAAAPSTCLDEVSAGEGHVELLTSPFEDTFGCGRDSCSFPSAVDRLQNTMSPLDLSLDFSKVGFIGRWLDSHAVGGKCEVVFPDIRTITSLTMGISLSISFGVLFSILLYYLVVPGEKLSKRKVVSGSFLLTVTGFIPYILFDLLTVKNTAVRFTICTPFVLYGFKILEAIFGFVPVGAKSSLQMYCQYFSFPSEILFDSDTSKPILASKKDVLDSAKHVMFCVLRVCLLCSCLSHHNYKPFGDTNAGEFFDGIGVGKHFNARHLGNCFTIALFFQQALALGDAVMGNTVQIITGYKVLKSMRNPMLAAKSPSDFWGRRWNIIVHSVMKRGVYKAVRKYSSPILASLLVFIASGLFHEWLVHAMLIYGRSVSSGSVFLGSNTAFFIWNFVVIMVERLLVRMKVVKSIGKTLPRPLSTLVIIMSSLPVAHWFGNPYLNGGFFQDYEQCIIIIRKR
;
A
#
# COMPACT_ATOMS: atom_id res chain seq x y z
N MET A 1 35.62 -64.41 14.54
CA MET A 1 34.34 -63.68 14.38
C MET A 1 34.58 -62.26 14.86
N ALA A 2 35.34 -61.47 14.10
CA ALA A 2 34.89 -60.64 12.98
C ALA A 2 34.12 -59.41 13.48
N ALA A 3 34.91 -58.37 13.76
CA ALA A 3 34.49 -56.99 13.99
C ALA A 3 34.48 -56.24 12.65
N ALA A 4 33.46 -55.41 12.41
CA ALA A 4 33.38 -54.31 11.43
C ALA A 4 32.09 -53.48 11.72
N PRO A 5 31.92 -52.25 11.19
CA PRO A 5 32.21 -51.03 11.95
C PRO A 5 31.05 -50.02 12.01
N SER A 6 31.22 -49.02 12.87
CA SER A 6 30.44 -47.79 12.98
C SER A 6 30.48 -46.97 11.68
N THR A 7 29.33 -46.76 11.05
CA THR A 7 29.14 -45.76 10.00
C THR A 7 28.61 -44.47 10.61
N CYS A 8 29.46 -43.43 10.57
CA CYS A 8 29.05 -42.04 10.62
C CYS A 8 27.97 -41.80 9.57
N LEU A 9 26.83 -41.26 9.99
CA LEU A 9 25.90 -40.60 9.08
C LEU A 9 26.34 -39.14 9.02
N ASP A 10 26.99 -38.80 7.92
CA ASP A 10 27.31 -37.44 7.54
C ASP A 10 26.03 -36.60 7.47
N GLU A 11 26.11 -35.42 8.08
CA GLU A 11 25.17 -34.33 7.89
C GLU A 11 25.03 -34.04 6.40
N VAL A 12 23.84 -34.31 5.86
CA VAL A 12 23.45 -33.77 4.56
C VAL A 12 23.30 -32.26 4.74
N SER A 13 24.40 -31.56 4.43
CA SER A 13 24.43 -30.17 4.03
C SER A 13 23.23 -29.89 3.13
N ALA A 14 22.26 -29.14 3.65
CA ALA A 14 21.22 -28.53 2.86
C ALA A 14 21.92 -27.54 1.93
N GLY A 15 22.17 -27.98 0.70
CA GLY A 15 22.74 -27.13 -0.34
C GLY A 15 21.92 -25.86 -0.45
N GLU A 16 22.60 -24.72 -0.28
CA GLU A 16 22.13 -23.42 -0.71
C GLU A 16 21.90 -23.50 -2.22
N GLY A 17 20.68 -23.87 -2.60
CA GLY A 17 20.19 -23.68 -3.94
C GLY A 17 20.15 -22.19 -4.20
N HIS A 18 21.24 -21.65 -4.74
CA HIS A 18 21.29 -20.33 -5.34
C HIS A 18 20.19 -20.29 -6.42
N VAL A 19 19.04 -19.74 -6.05
CA VAL A 19 18.09 -19.25 -7.04
C VAL A 19 18.78 -18.04 -7.66
N GLU A 20 19.41 -18.22 -8.83
CA GLU A 20 19.76 -17.14 -9.75
C GLU A 20 18.47 -16.43 -10.18
N LEU A 21 17.95 -15.62 -9.27
CA LEU A 21 16.71 -14.90 -9.41
C LEU A 21 17.05 -13.58 -10.12
N LEU A 22 16.97 -13.61 -11.46
CA LEU A 22 16.92 -12.44 -12.35
C LEU A 22 17.78 -11.26 -11.86
N THR A 23 19.10 -11.40 -11.95
CA THR A 23 19.99 -10.23 -11.89
C THR A 23 19.60 -9.27 -13.00
N SER A 24 19.66 -7.96 -12.73
CA SER A 24 19.16 -6.95 -13.68
C SER A 24 19.94 -7.09 -15.00
N PRO A 25 19.26 -7.22 -16.16
CA PRO A 25 19.94 -7.33 -17.46
C PRO A 25 20.73 -6.07 -17.84
N PHE A 26 20.68 -5.02 -17.00
CA PHE A 26 21.34 -3.74 -17.22
C PHE A 26 22.61 -3.54 -16.39
N GLU A 27 22.95 -4.42 -15.44
CA GLU A 27 24.16 -4.26 -14.61
C GLU A 27 25.44 -4.25 -15.46
N ASP A 28 25.53 -5.11 -16.48
CA ASP A 28 26.70 -5.17 -17.36
C ASP A 28 26.73 -4.06 -18.41
N THR A 29 25.59 -3.45 -18.74
CA THR A 29 25.51 -2.45 -19.83
C THR A 29 25.92 -1.05 -19.36
N PHE A 30 25.83 -0.76 -18.06
CA PHE A 30 26.15 0.55 -17.47
C PHE A 30 27.34 0.53 -16.51
N GLY A 31 28.10 -0.58 -16.45
CA GLY A 31 29.32 -0.73 -15.65
C GLY A 31 30.51 0.10 -16.17
N CYS A 32 30.39 1.42 -16.15
CA CYS A 32 31.50 2.34 -16.42
C CYS A 32 32.01 2.90 -15.09
N GLY A 33 33.23 2.52 -14.70
CA GLY A 33 33.89 2.95 -13.48
C GLY A 33 33.88 4.48 -13.32
N ARG A 34 33.18 4.97 -12.30
CA ARG A 34 33.17 6.38 -11.90
C ARG A 34 33.79 6.54 -10.53
N ASP A 35 35.12 6.49 -10.48
CA ASP A 35 35.93 7.13 -9.44
C ASP A 35 36.16 8.61 -9.78
N SER A 36 35.09 9.34 -10.10
CA SER A 36 35.15 10.77 -10.34
C SER A 36 34.79 11.51 -9.06
N CYS A 37 35.74 12.29 -8.51
CA CYS A 37 35.56 13.22 -7.40
C CYS A 37 34.23 13.98 -7.48
N SER A 38 33.20 13.47 -6.79
CA SER A 38 31.89 14.08 -6.79
C SER A 38 31.90 15.24 -5.81
N PHE A 39 31.81 16.47 -6.31
CA PHE A 39 31.42 17.61 -5.48
C PHE A 39 30.11 17.27 -4.75
N PRO A 40 29.97 17.62 -3.45
CA PRO A 40 28.73 17.39 -2.73
C PRO A 40 27.58 18.02 -3.50
N SER A 41 26.59 17.21 -3.86
CA SER A 41 25.44 17.69 -4.62
C SER A 41 24.70 18.76 -3.80
N ALA A 42 23.90 19.61 -4.46
CA ALA A 42 23.07 20.59 -3.75
C ALA A 42 22.18 19.92 -2.68
N VAL A 43 21.75 18.68 -2.94
CA VAL A 43 21.00 17.83 -2.00
C VAL A 43 21.83 17.51 -0.75
N ASP A 44 23.11 17.14 -0.90
CA ASP A 44 23.97 16.81 0.23
C ASP A 44 24.24 18.05 1.11
N ARG A 45 24.39 19.23 0.49
CA ARG A 45 24.54 20.50 1.21
C ARG A 45 23.28 20.87 2.02
N LEU A 46 22.10 20.71 1.41
CA LEU A 46 20.83 20.92 2.10
C LEU A 46 20.66 19.92 3.25
N GLN A 47 20.97 18.65 3.03
CA GLN A 47 20.87 17.60 4.04
C GLN A 47 21.78 17.89 5.24
N ASN A 48 23.02 18.32 5.00
CA ASN A 48 23.97 18.68 6.05
C ASN A 48 23.55 19.94 6.82
N THR A 49 22.73 20.80 6.22
CA THR A 49 22.18 22.00 6.89
C THR A 49 21.01 21.62 7.81
N MET A 50 20.28 20.55 7.50
CA MET A 50 19.17 20.05 8.32
C MET A 50 19.71 19.16 9.45
N SER A 51 20.24 19.79 10.50
CA SER A 51 20.56 19.06 11.74
C SER A 51 19.27 18.69 12.48
N PRO A 52 19.21 17.51 13.14
CA PRO A 52 18.11 17.17 14.05
C PRO A 52 17.92 18.28 15.08
N LEU A 53 16.66 18.65 15.33
CA LEU A 53 16.34 19.64 16.36
C LEU A 53 16.27 18.92 17.70
N ASP A 54 17.21 19.22 18.61
CA ASP A 54 17.19 18.69 19.97
C ASP A 54 16.00 19.33 20.73
N LEU A 55 15.00 18.51 21.04
CA LEU A 55 13.86 18.86 21.88
C LEU A 55 14.06 18.34 23.30
N SER A 56 15.30 18.28 23.80
CA SER A 56 15.57 17.97 25.21
C SER A 56 14.89 19.02 26.11
N LEU A 57 13.61 18.78 26.38
CA LEU A 57 12.81 19.47 27.37
C LEU A 57 13.10 18.78 28.69
N ASP A 58 13.60 19.53 29.65
CA ASP A 58 13.79 19.04 31.02
C ASP A 58 12.40 18.90 31.68
N PHE A 59 11.75 17.75 31.43
CA PHE A 59 10.45 17.41 32.00
C PHE A 59 10.52 17.13 33.52
N SER A 60 11.69 17.26 34.17
CA SER A 60 11.84 17.07 35.62
C SER A 60 10.93 17.99 36.47
N LYS A 61 10.33 19.03 35.87
CA LYS A 61 9.51 20.03 36.56
C LYS A 61 8.04 20.10 36.15
N VAL A 62 7.54 19.24 35.26
CA VAL A 62 6.14 19.33 34.80
C VAL A 62 5.21 18.55 35.73
N GLY A 63 4.67 19.25 36.73
CA GLY A 63 3.59 18.72 37.57
C GLY A 63 2.25 18.72 36.83
N PHE A 64 1.65 17.54 36.60
CA PHE A 64 0.32 17.41 36.03
C PHE A 64 -0.66 16.94 37.11
N ILE A 65 -1.62 17.79 37.49
CA ILE A 65 -2.75 17.47 38.38
C ILE A 65 -2.31 16.77 39.70
N GLY A 66 -1.37 17.39 40.43
CA GLY A 66 -1.05 17.00 41.82
C GLY A 66 -0.41 15.62 42.01
N ARG A 67 -0.11 14.87 40.94
CA ARG A 67 0.73 13.66 40.99
C ARG A 67 1.99 13.89 40.18
N TRP A 68 3.13 13.78 40.86
CA TRP A 68 4.42 13.70 40.19
C TRP A 68 4.48 12.36 39.46
N LEU A 69 4.43 12.40 38.13
CA LEU A 69 4.76 11.24 37.30
C LEU A 69 6.25 10.94 37.50
N ASP A 70 6.58 9.66 37.69
CA ASP A 70 7.96 9.21 37.85
C ASP A 70 8.80 9.75 36.68
N SER A 71 9.70 10.67 37.00
CA SER A 71 10.48 11.43 36.02
C SER A 71 11.36 10.54 35.15
N HIS A 72 11.67 9.33 35.59
CA HIS A 72 12.42 8.32 34.84
C HIS A 72 11.63 7.67 33.70
N ALA A 73 10.29 7.62 33.78
CA ALA A 73 9.47 7.01 32.71
C ALA A 73 9.26 7.96 31.52
N VAL A 74 9.27 9.28 31.76
CA VAL A 74 9.00 10.31 30.75
C VAL A 74 10.24 11.15 30.40
N GLY A 75 11.25 11.18 31.28
CA GLY A 75 12.52 11.87 31.05
C GLY A 75 13.39 11.12 30.04
N GLY A 76 13.36 11.59 28.80
CA GLY A 76 14.31 11.21 27.75
C GLY A 76 14.60 12.42 26.88
N LYS A 77 15.83 12.54 26.39
CA LYS A 77 16.12 13.53 25.34
C LYS A 77 15.39 13.08 24.08
N CYS A 78 14.51 13.92 23.56
CA CYS A 78 13.83 13.67 22.29
C CYS A 78 14.45 14.55 21.22
N GLU A 79 14.61 14.03 20.01
CA GLU A 79 15.03 14.80 18.83
C GLU A 79 13.94 14.76 17.76
N VAL A 80 13.76 15.87 17.04
CA VAL A 80 12.97 15.89 15.80
C VAL A 80 13.90 15.57 14.65
N VAL A 81 13.66 14.45 14.01
CA VAL A 81 14.36 14.04 12.79
C VAL A 81 13.52 14.48 11.60
N PHE A 82 14.14 15.26 10.72
CA PHE A 82 13.52 15.72 9.48
C PHE A 82 13.59 14.64 8.38
N PRO A 83 12.70 14.68 7.38
CA PRO A 83 12.78 13.78 6.23
C PRO A 83 14.13 13.85 5.53
N ASP A 84 14.59 12.72 5.01
CA ASP A 84 15.80 12.65 4.18
C ASP A 84 15.52 13.29 2.81
N ILE A 85 16.24 14.36 2.50
CA ILE A 85 16.00 15.16 1.28
C ILE A 85 16.25 14.33 0.03
N ARG A 86 17.24 13.43 0.06
CA ARG A 86 17.51 12.52 -1.06
C ARG A 86 16.32 11.61 -1.31
N THR A 87 15.77 11.00 -0.28
CA THR A 87 14.56 10.16 -0.34
C THR A 87 13.36 10.94 -0.86
N ILE A 88 13.10 12.15 -0.36
CA ILE A 88 12.00 13.01 -0.85
C ILE A 88 12.19 13.41 -2.32
N THR A 89 13.43 13.69 -2.73
CA THR A 89 13.76 14.01 -4.13
C THR A 89 13.51 12.80 -5.03
N SER A 90 14.00 11.62 -4.65
CA SER A 90 13.75 10.37 -5.38
C SER A 90 12.27 10.03 -5.46
N LEU A 91 11.51 10.25 -4.38
CA LEU A 91 10.05 10.09 -4.36
C LEU A 91 9.36 11.01 -5.37
N THR A 92 9.73 12.29 -5.38
CA THR A 92 9.17 13.31 -6.27
C THR A 92 9.50 13.02 -7.73
N MET A 93 10.75 12.64 -8.03
CA MET A 93 11.16 12.25 -9.38
C MET A 93 10.43 10.99 -9.83
N GLY A 94 10.39 9.95 -8.98
CA GLY A 94 9.75 8.68 -9.27
C GLY A 94 8.26 8.83 -9.58
N ILE A 95 7.52 9.61 -8.79
CA ILE A 95 6.10 9.84 -9.03
C ILE A 95 5.86 10.69 -10.29
N SER A 96 6.72 11.68 -10.56
CA SER A 96 6.63 12.52 -11.77
C SER A 96 6.86 11.72 -13.04
N LEU A 97 7.85 10.81 -13.03
CA LEU A 97 8.08 9.88 -14.14
C LEU A 97 6.92 8.90 -14.30
N SER A 98 6.39 8.37 -13.21
CA SER A 98 5.22 7.47 -13.23
C SER A 98 4.00 8.15 -13.89
N ILE A 99 3.70 9.39 -13.51
CA ILE A 99 2.61 10.18 -14.11
C ILE A 99 2.87 10.44 -15.59
N SER A 100 4.12 10.76 -15.97
CA SER A 100 4.50 10.97 -17.38
C SER A 100 4.24 9.72 -18.23
N PHE A 101 4.59 8.53 -17.74
CA PHE A 101 4.23 7.27 -18.39
C PHE A 101 2.71 7.04 -18.44
N GLY A 102 1.99 7.39 -17.38
CA GLY A 102 0.53 7.40 -17.37
C GLY A 102 -0.05 8.23 -18.51
N VAL A 103 0.50 9.43 -18.77
CA VAL A 103 0.05 10.31 -19.87
C VAL A 103 0.29 9.63 -21.21
N LEU A 104 1.49 9.07 -21.44
CA LEU A 104 1.79 8.34 -22.67
C LEU A 104 0.85 7.16 -22.90
N PHE A 105 0.62 6.34 -21.88
CA PHE A 105 -0.32 5.22 -21.92
C PHE A 105 -1.75 5.67 -22.21
N SER A 106 -2.18 6.77 -21.60
CA SER A 106 -3.52 7.30 -21.81
C SER A 106 -3.75 7.75 -23.25
N ILE A 107 -2.76 8.37 -23.90
CA ILE A 107 -2.83 8.76 -25.31
C ILE A 107 -2.94 7.52 -26.19
N LEU A 108 -2.09 6.51 -25.96
CA LEU A 108 -2.13 5.25 -26.71
C LEU A 108 -3.47 4.54 -26.55
N LEU A 109 -4.00 4.43 -25.33
CA LEU A 109 -5.30 3.83 -25.08
C LEU A 109 -6.43 4.61 -25.73
N TYR A 110 -6.41 5.95 -25.68
CA TYR A 110 -7.44 6.80 -26.24
C TYR A 110 -7.61 6.58 -27.74
N TYR A 111 -6.51 6.37 -28.48
CA TYR A 111 -6.56 6.14 -29.92
C TYR A 111 -6.68 4.67 -30.33
N LEU A 112 -6.09 3.74 -29.57
CA LEU A 112 -6.04 2.33 -29.95
C LEU A 112 -7.16 1.47 -29.36
N VAL A 113 -7.64 1.83 -28.16
CA VAL A 113 -8.52 0.97 -27.34
C VAL A 113 -9.88 1.58 -27.06
N VAL A 114 -9.95 2.87 -26.73
CA VAL A 114 -11.21 3.56 -26.39
C VAL A 114 -12.23 3.60 -27.55
N PRO A 115 -11.85 3.79 -28.82
CA PRO A 115 -12.83 3.90 -29.90
C PRO A 115 -13.64 2.62 -30.10
N GLY A 116 -14.94 2.77 -30.33
CA GLY A 116 -15.90 1.68 -30.52
C GLY A 116 -16.39 1.03 -29.22
N GLU A 117 -17.63 0.57 -29.19
CA GLU A 117 -18.23 -0.02 -27.97
C GLU A 117 -17.98 -1.52 -27.83
N LYS A 118 -17.73 -2.22 -28.95
CA LYS A 118 -17.59 -3.67 -28.97
C LYS A 118 -16.15 -4.10 -28.68
N LEU A 119 -16.01 -5.19 -27.92
CA LEU A 119 -14.72 -5.86 -27.72
C LEU A 119 -14.20 -6.34 -29.07
N SER A 120 -12.98 -5.95 -29.44
CA SER A 120 -12.34 -6.33 -30.69
C SER A 120 -10.96 -6.95 -30.43
N LYS A 121 -10.47 -7.78 -31.37
CA LYS A 121 -9.13 -8.38 -31.28
C LYS A 121 -8.05 -7.32 -31.08
N ARG A 122 -8.15 -6.19 -31.80
CA ARG A 122 -7.25 -5.03 -31.66
C ARG A 122 -7.21 -4.50 -30.23
N LYS A 123 -8.36 -4.29 -29.59
CA LYS A 123 -8.44 -3.80 -28.20
C LYS A 123 -7.74 -4.76 -27.23
N VAL A 124 -8.02 -6.06 -27.37
CA VAL A 124 -7.44 -7.09 -26.50
C VAL A 124 -5.92 -7.15 -26.68
N VAL A 125 -5.42 -7.16 -27.92
CA VAL A 125 -3.98 -7.22 -28.21
C VAL A 125 -3.26 -5.96 -27.70
N SER A 126 -3.71 -4.77 -28.10
CA SER A 126 -3.08 -3.50 -27.69
C SER A 126 -3.17 -3.27 -26.18
N GLY A 127 -4.31 -3.58 -25.58
CA GLY A 127 -4.50 -3.44 -24.13
C GLY A 127 -3.66 -4.45 -23.34
N SER A 128 -3.56 -5.71 -23.79
CA SER A 128 -2.71 -6.72 -23.13
C SER A 128 -1.24 -6.35 -23.22
N PHE A 129 -0.79 -5.85 -24.37
CA PHE A 129 0.57 -5.32 -24.53
C PHE A 129 0.85 -4.19 -23.54
N LEU A 130 -0.03 -3.19 -23.46
CA LEU A 130 0.13 -2.07 -22.52
C LEU A 130 0.08 -2.52 -21.05
N LEU A 131 -0.75 -3.51 -20.73
CA LEU A 131 -0.83 -4.09 -19.39
C LEU A 131 0.50 -4.76 -19.00
N THR A 132 1.10 -5.52 -19.91
CA THR A 132 2.42 -6.13 -19.70
C THR A 132 3.49 -5.06 -19.50
N VAL A 133 3.57 -4.05 -20.38
CA VAL A 133 4.54 -2.95 -20.25
C VAL A 133 4.36 -2.22 -18.91
N THR A 134 3.13 -1.95 -18.49
CA THR A 134 2.80 -1.33 -17.20
C THR A 134 3.38 -2.11 -16.01
N GLY A 135 3.40 -3.44 -16.09
CA GLY A 135 3.98 -4.30 -15.05
C GLY A 135 5.51 -4.26 -14.97
N PHE A 136 6.21 -3.93 -16.07
CA PHE A 136 7.68 -3.92 -16.16
C PHE A 136 8.32 -2.54 -15.92
N ILE A 137 7.64 -1.44 -16.26
CA ILE A 137 8.23 -0.10 -16.12
C ILE A 137 8.74 0.22 -14.70
N PRO A 138 8.07 -0.16 -13.60
CA PRO A 138 8.60 0.13 -12.26
C PRO A 138 10.00 -0.42 -12.01
N TYR A 139 10.33 -1.60 -12.55
CA TYR A 139 11.66 -2.20 -12.44
C TYR A 139 12.72 -1.34 -13.15
N ILE A 140 12.41 -0.90 -14.37
CA ILE A 140 13.28 0.01 -15.14
C ILE A 140 13.47 1.34 -14.38
N LEU A 141 12.42 1.87 -13.77
CA LEU A 141 12.50 3.09 -12.96
C LEU A 141 13.37 2.91 -11.71
N PHE A 142 13.35 1.73 -11.07
CA PHE A 142 14.20 1.45 -9.91
C PHE A 142 15.67 1.45 -10.28
N ASP A 143 16.01 0.82 -11.41
CA ASP A 143 17.39 0.74 -11.90
C ASP A 143 17.87 2.12 -12.36
N LEU A 144 17.05 2.83 -13.14
CA LEU A 144 17.37 4.17 -13.66
C LEU A 144 17.59 5.20 -12.54
N LEU A 145 16.75 5.16 -11.51
CA LEU A 145 16.81 6.11 -10.39
C LEU A 145 17.70 5.60 -9.25
N THR A 146 18.25 4.39 -9.35
CA THR A 146 19.03 3.71 -8.28
C THR A 146 18.31 3.69 -6.92
N VAL A 147 16.98 3.60 -6.93
CA VAL A 147 16.17 3.72 -5.72
C VAL A 147 16.29 2.46 -4.89
N LYS A 148 16.81 2.57 -3.67
CA LYS A 148 16.84 1.47 -2.70
C LYS A 148 15.69 1.52 -1.70
N ASN A 149 15.28 2.71 -1.26
CA ASN A 149 14.21 2.90 -0.27
C ASN A 149 12.88 2.28 -0.74
N THR A 150 12.35 1.31 0.00
CA THR A 150 11.12 0.58 -0.34
C THR A 150 9.86 1.44 -0.33
N ALA A 151 9.78 2.48 0.52
CA ALA A 151 8.62 3.37 0.56
C ALA A 151 8.55 4.23 -0.71
N VAL A 152 9.70 4.67 -1.21
CA VAL A 152 9.83 5.31 -2.53
C VAL A 152 9.44 4.33 -3.63
N ARG A 153 9.94 3.09 -3.60
CA ARG A 153 9.58 2.05 -4.59
C ARG A 153 8.07 1.76 -4.61
N PHE A 154 7.45 1.61 -3.44
CA PHE A 154 6.00 1.44 -3.30
C PHE A 154 5.22 2.62 -3.91
N THR A 155 5.70 3.85 -3.68
CA THR A 155 5.11 5.07 -4.23
C THR A 155 5.20 5.11 -5.75
N ILE A 156 6.33 4.69 -6.32
CA ILE A 156 6.52 4.54 -7.78
C ILE A 156 5.59 3.46 -8.35
N CYS A 157 5.45 2.31 -7.70
CA CYS A 157 4.58 1.23 -8.19
C CYS A 157 3.09 1.57 -8.16
N THR A 158 2.65 2.39 -7.19
CA THR A 158 1.22 2.63 -6.93
C THR A 158 0.45 3.13 -8.17
N PRO A 159 0.91 4.15 -8.92
CA PRO A 159 0.28 4.55 -10.18
C PRO A 159 0.14 3.40 -11.20
N PHE A 160 1.14 2.54 -11.35
CA PHE A 160 1.12 1.45 -12.33
C PHE A 160 0.08 0.37 -12.00
N VAL A 161 -0.19 0.11 -10.72
CA VAL A 161 -1.33 -0.75 -10.32
C VAL A 161 -2.64 -0.16 -10.84
N LEU A 162 -2.85 1.15 -10.64
CA LEU A 162 -4.04 1.83 -11.11
C LEU A 162 -4.12 1.87 -12.65
N TYR A 163 -2.99 2.05 -13.33
CA TYR A 163 -2.93 1.98 -14.79
C TYR A 163 -3.32 0.59 -15.29
N GLY A 164 -2.85 -0.49 -14.66
CA GLY A 164 -3.23 -1.85 -15.01
C GLY A 164 -4.74 -2.06 -14.95
N PHE A 165 -5.40 -1.60 -13.87
CA PHE A 165 -6.86 -1.66 -13.78
C PHE A 165 -7.57 -0.78 -14.80
N LYS A 166 -7.12 0.46 -15.01
CA LYS A 166 -7.72 1.38 -15.98
C LYS A 166 -7.52 0.89 -17.44
N ILE A 167 -6.46 0.16 -17.73
CA ILE A 167 -6.27 -0.55 -19.01
C ILE A 167 -7.35 -1.62 -19.16
N LEU A 168 -7.58 -2.45 -18.14
CA LEU A 168 -8.67 -3.45 -18.17
C LEU A 168 -10.04 -2.78 -18.33
N GLU A 169 -10.29 -1.67 -17.63
CA GLU A 169 -11.50 -0.86 -17.82
C GLU A 169 -11.69 -0.41 -19.28
N ALA A 170 -10.61 0.03 -19.94
CA ALA A 170 -10.62 0.44 -21.34
C ALA A 170 -10.87 -0.73 -22.29
N ILE A 171 -10.21 -1.87 -22.08
CA ILE A 171 -10.38 -3.09 -22.89
C ILE A 171 -11.85 -3.54 -22.86
N PHE A 172 -12.45 -3.57 -21.68
CA PHE A 172 -13.81 -4.08 -21.48
C PHE A 172 -14.91 -3.00 -21.64
N GLY A 173 -14.55 -1.76 -21.97
CA GLY A 173 -15.50 -0.69 -22.26
C GLY A 173 -16.22 -0.12 -21.03
N PHE A 174 -15.60 -0.21 -19.84
CA PHE A 174 -16.16 0.32 -18.59
C PHE A 174 -15.61 1.67 -18.15
N VAL A 175 -14.81 2.33 -19.00
CA VAL A 175 -14.33 3.71 -18.76
C VAL A 175 -15.53 4.65 -18.53
N PRO A 176 -15.51 5.50 -17.48
CA PRO A 176 -16.55 6.50 -17.24
C PRO A 176 -16.81 7.37 -18.49
N VAL A 177 -18.08 7.66 -18.78
CA VAL A 177 -18.47 8.44 -19.97
C VAL A 177 -17.80 9.81 -19.97
N GLY A 178 -17.79 10.49 -18.80
CA GLY A 178 -17.14 11.78 -18.64
C GLY A 178 -15.64 11.79 -18.96
N ALA A 179 -14.94 10.71 -18.63
CA ALA A 179 -13.52 10.57 -18.92
C ALA A 179 -13.22 10.48 -20.42
N LYS A 180 -14.19 10.06 -21.24
CA LYS A 180 -14.06 9.95 -22.70
C LYS A 180 -14.42 11.24 -23.46
N SER A 181 -14.82 12.30 -22.76
CA SER A 181 -15.32 13.53 -23.39
C SER A 181 -14.28 14.26 -24.25
N SER A 182 -13.00 14.13 -23.91
CA SER A 182 -11.88 14.65 -24.70
C SER A 182 -10.60 13.86 -24.39
N LEU A 183 -9.60 13.97 -25.26
CA LEU A 183 -8.27 13.40 -24.99
C LEU A 183 -7.67 13.97 -23.69
N GLN A 184 -7.77 15.28 -23.47
CA GLN A 184 -7.25 15.93 -22.27
C GLN A 184 -7.89 15.36 -21.00
N MET A 185 -9.22 15.23 -20.97
CA MET A 185 -9.94 14.68 -19.82
C MET A 185 -9.57 13.22 -19.59
N TYR A 186 -9.38 12.45 -20.67
CA TYR A 186 -8.93 11.06 -20.57
C TYR A 186 -7.52 10.96 -20.00
N CYS A 187 -6.59 11.82 -20.44
CA CYS A 187 -5.23 11.87 -19.91
C CYS A 187 -5.22 12.18 -18.42
N GLN A 188 -6.01 13.16 -17.96
CA GLN A 188 -6.13 13.50 -16.54
C GLN A 188 -6.75 12.35 -15.74
N TYR A 189 -7.86 11.80 -16.21
CA TYR A 189 -8.52 10.66 -15.54
C TYR A 189 -7.59 9.45 -15.42
N PHE A 190 -6.84 9.14 -16.48
CA PHE A 190 -6.01 7.94 -16.52
C PHE A 190 -4.73 8.09 -15.70
N SER A 191 -4.00 9.19 -15.91
CA SER A 191 -2.62 9.34 -15.44
C SER A 191 -2.50 9.68 -13.96
N PHE A 192 -3.51 10.33 -13.37
CA PHE A 192 -3.47 10.68 -11.95
C PHE A 192 -3.85 9.49 -11.05
N PRO A 193 -3.15 9.33 -9.90
CA PRO A 193 -3.47 8.27 -8.93
C PRO A 193 -4.80 8.52 -8.21
N SER A 194 -5.26 9.76 -8.15
CA SER A 194 -6.56 10.14 -7.60
C SER A 194 -7.66 10.05 -8.66
N GLU A 195 -8.84 9.56 -8.26
CA GLU A 195 -9.98 9.43 -9.18
C GLU A 195 -10.81 10.72 -9.19
N ILE A 196 -10.99 11.31 -10.39
CA ILE A 196 -11.83 12.49 -10.59
C ILE A 196 -13.31 12.10 -10.47
N LEU A 197 -14.08 12.91 -9.75
CA LEU A 197 -15.52 12.69 -9.62
C LEU A 197 -16.27 13.23 -10.83
N PHE A 198 -17.18 12.40 -11.35
CA PHE A 198 -18.11 12.78 -12.40
C PHE A 198 -19.52 12.81 -11.82
N ASP A 199 -20.29 13.81 -12.24
CA ASP A 199 -21.70 13.92 -11.93
C ASP A 199 -22.49 12.77 -12.57
N SER A 200 -23.40 12.14 -11.81
CA SER A 200 -24.10 10.93 -12.26
C SER A 200 -25.03 11.17 -13.44
N ASP A 201 -25.56 12.38 -13.53
CA ASP A 201 -26.67 12.71 -14.45
C ASP A 201 -26.11 13.31 -15.73
N THR A 202 -25.14 14.22 -15.60
CA THR A 202 -24.52 14.93 -16.73
C THR A 202 -23.24 14.27 -17.24
N SER A 203 -22.66 13.33 -16.48
CA SER A 203 -21.33 12.75 -16.74
C SER A 203 -20.20 13.79 -16.82
N LYS A 204 -20.41 15.05 -16.42
CA LYS A 204 -19.38 16.09 -16.44
C LYS A 204 -18.47 15.98 -15.20
N PRO A 205 -17.18 16.34 -15.29
CA PRO A 205 -16.31 16.39 -14.12
C PRO A 205 -16.83 17.45 -13.13
N ILE A 206 -16.82 17.11 -11.84
CA ILE A 206 -17.28 18.02 -10.78
C ILE A 206 -16.16 19.00 -10.45
N LEU A 207 -16.43 20.30 -10.54
CA LEU A 207 -15.47 21.35 -10.19
C LEU A 207 -15.27 21.41 -8.66
N ALA A 208 -14.02 21.56 -8.22
CA ALA A 208 -13.68 21.78 -6.83
C ALA A 208 -13.94 23.24 -6.45
N SER A 209 -14.69 23.47 -5.37
CA SER A 209 -14.84 24.82 -4.81
C SER A 209 -13.57 25.23 -4.04
N LYS A 210 -13.39 26.54 -3.80
CA LYS A 210 -12.31 27.04 -2.90
C LYS A 210 -12.37 26.37 -1.52
N LYS A 211 -13.57 26.08 -1.02
CA LYS A 211 -13.80 25.38 0.24
C LYS A 211 -13.30 23.94 0.17
N ASP A 212 -13.58 23.21 -0.92
CA ASP A 212 -13.10 21.84 -1.09
C ASP A 212 -11.56 21.77 -1.08
N VAL A 213 -10.89 22.72 -1.76
CA VAL A 213 -9.42 22.81 -1.77
C VAL A 213 -8.87 23.09 -0.37
N LEU A 214 -9.46 24.04 0.36
CA LEU A 214 -9.05 24.36 1.73
C LEU A 214 -9.28 23.18 2.69
N ASP A 215 -10.43 22.51 2.59
CA ASP A 215 -10.74 21.34 3.41
C ASP A 215 -9.81 20.17 3.08
N SER A 216 -9.40 20.04 1.81
CA SER A 216 -8.38 19.08 1.38
C SER A 216 -7.00 19.41 1.95
N ALA A 217 -6.59 20.67 1.96
CA ALA A 217 -5.32 21.09 2.56
C ALA A 217 -5.29 20.86 4.08
N LYS A 218 -6.37 21.18 4.79
CA LYS A 218 -6.53 20.83 6.20
C LYS A 218 -6.43 19.31 6.42
N HIS A 219 -7.04 18.53 5.54
CA HIS A 219 -6.98 17.08 5.62
C HIS A 219 -5.56 16.54 5.48
N VAL A 220 -4.75 17.08 4.55
CA VAL A 220 -3.33 16.77 4.41
C VAL A 220 -2.60 17.01 5.73
N MET A 221 -2.76 18.20 6.33
CA MET A 221 -2.12 18.53 7.61
C MET A 221 -2.48 17.54 8.73
N PHE A 222 -3.76 17.16 8.85
CA PHE A 222 -4.19 16.17 9.84
C PHE A 222 -3.63 14.76 9.56
N CYS A 223 -3.53 14.36 8.30
CA CYS A 223 -2.92 13.07 7.93
C CYS A 223 -1.42 13.06 8.25
N VAL A 224 -0.70 14.14 7.94
CA VAL A 224 0.73 14.30 8.28
C VAL A 224 0.91 14.16 9.79
N LEU A 225 0.17 14.94 10.59
CA LEU A 225 0.26 14.89 12.05
C LEU A 225 0.02 13.47 12.59
N ARG A 226 -1.02 12.78 12.12
CA ARG A 226 -1.37 11.42 12.57
C ARG A 226 -0.27 10.41 12.23
N VAL A 227 0.25 10.46 11.02
CA VAL A 227 1.29 9.54 10.56
C VAL A 227 2.61 9.81 11.29
N CYS A 228 3.01 11.08 11.45
CA CYS A 228 4.19 11.46 12.23
C CYS A 228 4.10 10.97 13.68
N LEU A 229 2.95 11.19 14.35
CA LEU A 229 2.73 10.69 15.72
C LEU A 229 2.78 9.17 15.77
N LEU A 230 2.11 8.50 14.84
CA LEU A 230 2.07 7.04 14.79
C LEU A 230 3.47 6.46 14.57
N CYS A 231 4.24 6.95 13.61
CA CYS A 231 5.62 6.52 13.38
C CYS A 231 6.50 6.78 14.59
N SER A 232 6.38 7.95 15.23
CA SER A 232 7.17 8.30 16.42
C SER A 232 6.89 7.35 17.59
N CYS A 233 5.64 6.90 17.76
CA CYS A 233 5.29 5.91 18.78
C CYS A 233 5.73 4.49 18.40
N LEU A 234 5.58 4.09 17.13
CA LEU A 234 5.81 2.71 16.71
C LEU A 234 7.27 2.38 16.42
N SER A 235 8.07 3.35 15.99
CA SER A 235 9.49 3.17 15.67
C SER A 235 10.27 2.64 16.88
N HIS A 236 9.97 3.15 18.08
CA HIS A 236 10.59 2.71 19.34
C HIS A 236 10.38 1.22 19.64
N HIS A 237 9.31 0.64 19.09
CA HIS A 237 8.97 -0.76 19.28
C HIS A 237 9.25 -1.62 18.05
N ASN A 238 10.03 -1.12 17.08
CA ASN A 238 10.23 -1.79 15.79
C ASN A 238 8.91 -2.22 15.14
N TYR A 239 7.87 -1.39 15.29
CA TYR A 239 6.51 -1.65 14.79
C TYR A 239 5.83 -2.89 15.39
N LYS A 240 6.33 -3.40 16.52
CA LYS A 240 5.76 -4.50 17.33
C LYS A 240 5.51 -4.03 18.78
N PRO A 241 4.59 -3.07 19.02
CA PRO A 241 4.39 -2.47 20.35
C PRO A 241 3.96 -3.47 21.44
N PHE A 242 3.47 -4.65 21.07
CA PHE A 242 3.08 -5.70 22.01
C PHE A 242 4.12 -6.83 22.11
N GLY A 243 5.34 -6.61 21.62
CA GLY A 243 6.45 -7.57 21.60
C GLY A 243 6.34 -8.59 20.46
N ASP A 244 7.31 -9.49 20.39
CA ASP A 244 7.31 -10.57 19.41
C ASP A 244 6.21 -11.60 19.67
N THR A 245 5.76 -12.24 18.59
CA THR A 245 4.61 -13.13 18.61
C THR A 245 4.91 -14.41 17.86
N ASN A 246 4.51 -15.55 18.42
CA ASN A 246 4.70 -16.87 17.81
C ASN A 246 3.63 -17.18 16.75
N ALA A 247 3.05 -16.16 16.13
CA ALA A 247 2.07 -16.30 15.06
C ALA A 247 2.72 -16.64 13.71
N GLY A 248 4.02 -16.94 13.71
CA GLY A 248 4.81 -17.57 12.65
C GLY A 248 4.67 -16.94 11.28
N GLU A 249 5.20 -17.63 10.28
CA GLU A 249 5.09 -17.25 8.87
C GLU A 249 3.91 -17.95 8.21
N PHE A 250 3.55 -17.50 6.99
CA PHE A 250 2.37 -17.96 6.26
C PHE A 250 2.28 -19.50 6.10
N PHE A 251 3.40 -20.19 5.97
CA PHE A 251 3.46 -21.65 5.78
C PHE A 251 3.66 -22.43 7.07
N ASP A 252 3.84 -21.77 8.20
CA ASP A 252 4.09 -22.46 9.46
C ASP A 252 2.82 -23.18 9.93
N GLY A 253 3.00 -24.38 10.47
CA GLY A 253 1.93 -25.14 11.13
C GLY A 253 1.57 -24.51 12.47
N ILE A 254 0.76 -23.47 12.47
CA ILE A 254 0.46 -22.69 13.67
C ILE A 254 -0.89 -23.11 14.26
N GLY A 255 -0.87 -23.48 15.54
CA GLY A 255 -2.10 -23.76 16.26
C GLY A 255 -3.02 -22.54 16.29
N VAL A 256 -4.31 -22.75 16.00
CA VAL A 256 -5.35 -21.70 15.91
C VAL A 256 -5.31 -20.71 17.08
N GLY A 257 -5.06 -21.19 18.30
CA GLY A 257 -4.97 -20.34 19.49
C GLY A 257 -3.91 -19.24 19.43
N LYS A 258 -2.80 -19.45 18.68
CA LYS A 258 -1.75 -18.44 18.51
C LYS A 258 -2.20 -17.28 17.62
N HIS A 259 -3.07 -17.52 16.63
CA HIS A 259 -3.68 -16.47 15.81
C HIS A 259 -4.62 -15.55 16.59
N PHE A 260 -5.09 -15.98 17.76
CA PHE A 260 -5.94 -15.17 18.65
C PHE A 260 -5.19 -14.64 19.87
N ASN A 261 -3.87 -14.77 19.91
CA ASN A 261 -3.06 -14.17 20.95
C ASN A 261 -3.24 -12.64 20.96
N ALA A 262 -3.51 -12.05 22.12
CA ALA A 262 -3.77 -10.61 22.22
C ALA A 262 -2.62 -9.73 21.72
N ARG A 263 -1.35 -10.16 21.90
CA ARG A 263 -0.18 -9.45 21.39
C ARG A 263 -0.13 -9.47 19.86
N HIS A 264 -0.42 -10.63 19.27
CA HIS A 264 -0.51 -10.80 17.81
C HIS A 264 -1.60 -9.93 17.20
N LEU A 265 -2.80 -9.98 17.77
CA LEU A 265 -3.92 -9.17 17.31
C LEU A 265 -3.64 -7.67 17.46
N GLY A 266 -2.99 -7.27 18.56
CA GLY A 266 -2.56 -5.88 18.80
C GLY A 266 -1.52 -5.40 17.78
N ASN A 267 -0.52 -6.21 17.46
CA ASN A 267 0.48 -5.89 16.43
C ASN A 267 -0.17 -5.81 15.04
N CYS A 268 -1.02 -6.78 14.69
CA CYS A 268 -1.78 -6.77 13.42
C CYS A 268 -2.66 -5.53 13.30
N PHE A 269 -3.36 -5.14 14.37
CA PHE A 269 -4.20 -3.94 14.39
C PHE A 269 -3.37 -2.68 14.19
N THR A 270 -2.23 -2.60 14.87
CA THR A 270 -1.28 -1.50 14.75
C THR A 270 -0.78 -1.33 13.32
N ILE A 271 -0.34 -2.42 12.69
CA ILE A 271 0.12 -2.42 11.30
C ILE A 271 -1.02 -2.03 10.34
N ALA A 272 -2.21 -2.58 10.53
CA ALA A 272 -3.38 -2.21 9.71
C ALA A 272 -3.74 -0.73 9.85
N LEU A 273 -3.68 -0.19 11.08
CA LEU A 273 -3.90 1.24 11.34
C LEU A 273 -2.84 2.09 10.67
N PHE A 274 -1.56 1.68 10.74
CA PHE A 274 -0.47 2.36 10.02
C PHE A 274 -0.75 2.41 8.53
N PHE A 275 -1.03 1.28 7.88
CA PHE A 275 -1.32 1.23 6.45
C PHE A 275 -2.49 2.13 6.08
N GLN A 276 -3.55 2.14 6.90
CA GLN A 276 -4.68 3.04 6.68
C GLN A 276 -4.24 4.51 6.68
N GLN A 277 -3.45 4.94 7.68
CA GLN A 277 -3.02 6.34 7.79
C GLN A 277 -2.00 6.71 6.70
N ALA A 278 -1.05 5.83 6.40
CA ALA A 278 -0.04 6.05 5.36
C ALA A 278 -0.67 6.19 3.97
N LEU A 279 -1.62 5.30 3.62
CA LEU A 279 -2.37 5.40 2.38
C LEU A 279 -3.28 6.64 2.36
N ALA A 280 -3.91 6.98 3.48
CA ALA A 280 -4.72 8.20 3.58
C ALA A 280 -3.88 9.47 3.42
N LEU A 281 -2.63 9.48 3.87
CA LEU A 281 -1.70 10.58 3.65
C LEU A 281 -1.33 10.70 2.16
N GLY A 282 -0.93 9.59 1.52
CA GLY A 282 -0.60 9.58 0.09
C GLY A 282 -1.76 10.06 -0.78
N ASP A 283 -2.98 9.58 -0.49
CA ASP A 283 -4.20 10.03 -1.16
C ASP A 283 -4.55 11.49 -0.87
N ALA A 284 -4.41 11.95 0.37
CA ALA A 284 -4.69 13.35 0.71
C ALA A 284 -3.75 14.30 -0.02
N VAL A 285 -2.44 13.99 -0.07
CA VAL A 285 -1.44 14.80 -0.77
C VAL A 285 -1.75 14.80 -2.28
N MET A 286 -1.85 13.63 -2.89
CA MET A 286 -2.10 13.51 -4.33
C MET A 286 -3.44 14.13 -4.72
N GLY A 287 -4.49 13.87 -3.95
CA GLY A 287 -5.82 14.39 -4.20
C GLY A 287 -5.90 15.90 -4.04
N ASN A 288 -5.14 16.50 -3.11
CA ASN A 288 -5.03 17.94 -3.00
C ASN A 288 -4.27 18.54 -4.21
N THR A 289 -3.15 17.95 -4.59
CA THR A 289 -2.36 18.37 -5.75
C THR A 289 -3.19 18.33 -7.04
N VAL A 290 -3.92 17.23 -7.29
CA VAL A 290 -4.82 17.11 -8.46
C VAL A 290 -5.91 18.17 -8.42
N GLN A 291 -6.56 18.38 -7.26
CA GLN A 291 -7.58 19.44 -7.12
C GLN A 291 -7.05 20.83 -7.45
N ILE A 292 -5.83 21.16 -7.00
CA ILE A 292 -5.20 22.47 -7.26
C ILE A 292 -4.84 22.62 -8.75
N ILE A 293 -4.25 21.59 -9.35
CA ILE A 293 -3.76 21.65 -10.74
C ILE A 293 -4.92 21.60 -11.74
N THR A 294 -5.91 20.73 -11.53
CA THR A 294 -6.98 20.51 -12.51
C THR A 294 -8.27 21.25 -12.18
N GLY A 295 -8.44 21.73 -10.95
CA GLY A 295 -9.69 22.34 -10.49
C GLY A 295 -10.85 21.35 -10.32
N TYR A 296 -10.60 20.04 -10.35
CA TYR A 296 -11.65 19.01 -10.25
C TYR A 296 -11.66 18.34 -8.89
N LYS A 297 -12.86 18.02 -8.40
CA LYS A 297 -13.06 17.30 -7.16
C LYS A 297 -12.65 15.84 -7.33
N VAL A 298 -11.94 15.31 -6.34
CA VAL A 298 -11.42 13.95 -6.35
C VAL A 298 -12.10 13.07 -5.29
N LEU A 299 -12.11 11.76 -5.56
CA LEU A 299 -12.60 10.74 -4.65
C LEU A 299 -11.60 10.51 -3.51
N LYS A 300 -12.08 10.56 -2.27
CA LYS A 300 -11.29 10.16 -1.09
C LYS A 300 -11.17 8.64 -1.02
N SER A 301 -9.95 8.15 -0.84
CA SER A 301 -9.63 6.71 -0.75
C SER A 301 -10.10 6.05 0.54
N MET A 302 -10.10 6.76 1.67
CA MET A 302 -10.40 6.19 3.00
C MET A 302 -11.61 6.85 3.65
N ARG A 303 -12.51 6.05 4.24
CA ARG A 303 -13.68 6.53 5.03
C ARG A 303 -13.74 5.89 6.42
N ASN A 304 -12.69 6.14 7.20
CA ASN A 304 -12.51 5.63 8.56
C ASN A 304 -12.84 4.13 8.71
N PRO A 305 -12.23 3.24 7.89
CA PRO A 305 -12.58 1.82 7.89
C PRO A 305 -12.37 1.17 9.25
N MET A 306 -11.29 1.51 9.96
CA MET A 306 -10.93 0.89 11.24
C MET A 306 -11.83 1.29 12.43
N LEU A 307 -12.66 2.33 12.32
CA LEU A 307 -13.51 2.77 13.46
C LEU A 307 -15.00 2.86 13.12
N ALA A 308 -15.38 2.85 11.83
CA ALA A 308 -16.76 3.09 11.42
C ALA A 308 -17.37 1.99 10.53
N ALA A 309 -16.66 0.90 10.24
CA ALA A 309 -17.19 -0.20 9.44
C ALA A 309 -18.38 -0.89 10.12
N LYS A 310 -19.43 -1.15 9.33
CA LYS A 310 -20.66 -1.82 9.80
C LYS A 310 -20.77 -3.29 9.41
N SER A 311 -19.94 -3.74 8.48
CA SER A 311 -19.76 -5.14 8.13
C SER A 311 -18.45 -5.34 7.36
N PRO A 312 -17.97 -6.59 7.16
CA PRO A 312 -16.80 -6.85 6.32
C PRO A 312 -16.95 -6.31 4.89
N SER A 313 -18.13 -6.45 4.28
CA SER A 313 -18.44 -5.87 2.97
C SER A 313 -18.42 -4.33 2.97
N ASP A 314 -18.86 -3.69 4.06
CA ASP A 314 -18.78 -2.23 4.22
C ASP A 314 -17.31 -1.76 4.38
N PHE A 315 -16.51 -2.52 5.13
CA PHE A 315 -15.07 -2.27 5.31
C PHE A 315 -14.36 -2.28 3.95
N TRP A 316 -14.39 -3.41 3.23
CA TRP A 316 -13.65 -3.59 1.98
C TRP A 316 -14.28 -2.90 0.76
N GLY A 317 -15.60 -2.73 0.76
CA GLY A 317 -16.33 -2.22 -0.41
C GLY A 317 -16.57 -0.72 -0.41
N ARG A 318 -16.58 -0.06 0.76
CA ARG A 318 -17.06 1.33 0.89
C ARG A 318 -16.18 2.23 1.73
N ARG A 319 -15.15 1.70 2.41
CA ARG A 319 -14.35 2.47 3.37
C ARG A 319 -12.85 2.31 3.20
N TRP A 320 -12.39 1.11 2.88
CA TRP A 320 -10.99 0.82 2.63
C TRP A 320 -10.67 1.00 1.15
N ASN A 321 -9.71 1.86 0.84
CA ASN A 321 -9.16 2.09 -0.49
C ASN A 321 -10.21 2.11 -1.62
N ILE A 322 -11.12 3.08 -1.55
CA ILE A 322 -12.28 3.19 -2.44
C ILE A 322 -11.86 3.43 -3.89
N ILE A 323 -10.70 4.05 -4.13
CA ILE A 323 -10.13 4.21 -5.47
C ILE A 323 -9.83 2.84 -6.07
N VAL A 324 -9.12 1.97 -5.35
CA VAL A 324 -8.85 0.59 -5.81
C VAL A 324 -10.14 -0.21 -5.97
N HIS A 325 -11.08 -0.10 -5.02
CA HIS A 325 -12.40 -0.74 -5.16
C HIS A 325 -13.12 -0.32 -6.46
N SER A 326 -13.11 0.98 -6.74
CA SER A 326 -13.75 1.59 -7.91
C SER A 326 -13.16 1.06 -9.21
N VAL A 327 -11.82 1.05 -9.32
CA VAL A 327 -11.16 0.57 -10.54
C VAL A 327 -11.25 -0.93 -10.71
N MET A 328 -11.17 -1.72 -9.64
CA MET A 328 -11.37 -3.17 -9.70
C MET A 328 -12.80 -3.54 -10.06
N LYS A 329 -13.78 -2.78 -9.56
CA LYS A 329 -15.18 -3.00 -9.91
C LYS A 329 -15.41 -2.83 -11.40
N ARG A 330 -14.78 -1.84 -12.04
CA ARG A 330 -14.91 -1.60 -13.48
C ARG A 330 -14.01 -2.52 -14.31
N GLY A 331 -12.75 -2.69 -13.93
CA GLY A 331 -11.74 -3.44 -14.69
C GLY A 331 -11.84 -4.95 -14.55
N VAL A 332 -12.28 -5.46 -13.39
CA VAL A 332 -12.33 -6.91 -13.11
C VAL A 332 -13.77 -7.38 -12.88
N TYR A 333 -14.47 -6.84 -11.88
CA TYR A 333 -15.78 -7.36 -11.48
C TYR A 333 -16.81 -7.30 -12.62
N LYS A 334 -17.04 -6.11 -13.20
CA LYS A 334 -18.01 -5.93 -14.29
C LYS A 334 -17.64 -6.73 -15.53
N ALA A 335 -16.34 -6.80 -15.85
CA ALA A 335 -15.82 -7.57 -16.97
C ALA A 335 -16.13 -9.06 -16.83
N VAL A 336 -15.82 -9.66 -15.67
CA VAL A 336 -16.12 -11.07 -15.39
C VAL A 336 -17.62 -11.31 -15.28
N ARG A 337 -18.35 -10.40 -14.62
CA ARG A 337 -19.80 -10.55 -14.36
C ARG A 337 -20.63 -10.65 -15.65
N LYS A 338 -20.13 -10.11 -16.76
CA LYS A 338 -20.74 -10.24 -18.09
C LYS A 338 -20.80 -11.69 -18.57
N TYR A 339 -19.86 -12.52 -18.14
CA TYR A 339 -19.69 -13.91 -18.63
C TYR A 339 -19.83 -14.96 -17.52
N SER A 340 -19.94 -14.56 -16.25
CA SER A 340 -19.96 -15.49 -15.12
C SER A 340 -20.83 -15.02 -13.94
N SER A 341 -20.92 -15.85 -12.91
CA SER A 341 -21.73 -15.61 -11.72
C SER A 341 -21.18 -14.45 -10.85
N PRO A 342 -22.04 -13.79 -10.04
CA PRO A 342 -21.58 -12.76 -9.10
C PRO A 342 -20.53 -13.27 -8.10
N ILE A 343 -20.60 -14.54 -7.73
CA ILE A 343 -19.68 -15.16 -6.78
C ILE A 343 -18.30 -15.31 -7.41
N LEU A 344 -18.22 -15.87 -8.63
CA LEU A 344 -16.95 -16.00 -9.34
C LEU A 344 -16.33 -14.62 -9.64
N ALA A 345 -17.14 -13.66 -10.08
CA ALA A 345 -16.67 -12.30 -10.29
C ALA A 345 -16.13 -11.66 -9.00
N SER A 346 -16.75 -11.93 -7.84
CA SER A 346 -16.23 -11.46 -6.55
C SER A 346 -14.92 -12.16 -6.18
N LEU A 347 -14.83 -13.49 -6.36
CA LEU A 347 -13.62 -14.26 -6.07
C LEU A 347 -12.43 -13.77 -6.93
N LEU A 348 -12.65 -13.58 -8.24
CA LEU A 348 -11.59 -13.09 -9.14
C LEU A 348 -11.14 -11.66 -8.82
N VAL A 349 -11.99 -10.81 -8.24
CA VAL A 349 -11.56 -9.52 -7.69
C VAL A 349 -10.57 -9.74 -6.54
N PHE A 350 -10.89 -10.59 -5.57
CA PHE A 350 -9.97 -10.84 -4.45
C PHE A 350 -8.65 -11.50 -4.89
N ILE A 351 -8.70 -12.45 -5.83
CA ILE A 351 -7.50 -13.06 -6.42
C ILE A 351 -6.67 -11.99 -7.14
N ALA A 352 -7.29 -11.16 -7.99
CA ALA A 352 -6.60 -10.08 -8.68
C ALA A 352 -5.92 -9.13 -7.67
N SER A 353 -6.63 -8.70 -6.62
CA SER A 353 -6.07 -7.88 -5.54
C SER A 353 -4.85 -8.53 -4.89
N GLY A 354 -4.96 -9.82 -4.57
CA GLY A 354 -3.87 -10.63 -4.04
C GLY A 354 -2.63 -10.63 -4.92
N LEU A 355 -2.80 -11.00 -6.19
CA LEU A 355 -1.71 -11.06 -7.17
C LEU A 355 -1.02 -9.71 -7.38
N PHE A 356 -1.77 -8.58 -7.32
CA PHE A 356 -1.13 -7.26 -7.38
C PHE A 356 -0.28 -6.97 -6.15
N HIS A 357 -0.69 -7.43 -4.97
CA HIS A 357 0.13 -7.30 -3.78
C HIS A 357 1.36 -8.23 -3.81
N GLU A 358 1.27 -9.41 -4.41
CA GLU A 358 2.46 -10.24 -4.68
C GLU A 358 3.44 -9.54 -5.61
N TRP A 359 2.93 -8.96 -6.71
CA TRP A 359 3.75 -8.19 -7.64
C TRP A 359 4.38 -6.98 -6.95
N LEU A 360 3.65 -6.27 -6.09
CA LEU A 360 4.19 -5.15 -5.30
C LEU A 360 5.32 -5.62 -4.38
N VAL A 361 5.10 -6.69 -3.61
CA VAL A 361 6.11 -7.29 -2.73
C VAL A 361 7.36 -7.67 -3.53
N HIS A 362 7.17 -8.36 -4.66
CA HIS A 362 8.29 -8.73 -5.52
C HIS A 362 9.05 -7.49 -6.02
N ALA A 363 8.35 -6.54 -6.64
CA ALA A 363 8.96 -5.36 -7.25
C ALA A 363 9.70 -4.49 -6.23
N MET A 364 9.08 -4.20 -5.08
CA MET A 364 9.62 -3.22 -4.15
C MET A 364 10.53 -3.82 -3.07
N LEU A 365 10.30 -5.07 -2.65
CA LEU A 365 11.03 -5.68 -1.52
C LEU A 365 12.09 -6.67 -1.99
N ILE A 366 11.83 -7.44 -3.05
CA ILE A 366 12.70 -8.55 -3.49
C ILE A 366 13.65 -8.11 -4.60
N TYR A 367 13.14 -7.48 -5.66
CA TYR A 367 13.93 -7.17 -6.86
C TYR A 367 15.16 -6.31 -6.57
N GLY A 368 16.34 -6.78 -6.99
CA GLY A 368 17.60 -6.05 -6.85
C GLY A 368 17.97 -5.70 -5.40
N ARG A 369 17.47 -6.46 -4.42
CA ARG A 369 17.73 -6.27 -2.99
C ARG A 369 18.17 -7.58 -2.34
N SER A 370 19.21 -7.52 -1.52
CA SER A 370 19.58 -8.62 -0.63
C SER A 370 18.66 -8.57 0.59
N VAL A 371 17.51 -9.24 0.48
CA VAL A 371 16.64 -9.53 1.62
C VAL A 371 16.92 -10.98 2.01
N SER A 372 17.12 -11.24 3.31
CA SER A 372 17.34 -12.59 3.82
C SER A 372 16.26 -13.52 3.27
N SER A 373 16.64 -14.50 2.44
CA SER A 373 15.75 -15.28 1.57
C SER A 373 14.65 -16.09 2.27
N GLY A 374 14.52 -16.00 3.58
CA GLY A 374 13.44 -16.60 4.38
C GLY A 374 12.49 -15.62 5.06
N SER A 375 12.59 -14.29 4.83
CA SER A 375 11.77 -13.31 5.57
C SER A 375 10.59 -12.71 4.79
N VAL A 376 10.57 -12.85 3.46
CA VAL A 376 9.52 -12.31 2.58
C VAL A 376 9.03 -13.40 1.64
N PHE A 377 7.82 -13.90 1.89
CA PHE A 377 7.22 -14.98 1.11
C PHE A 377 6.19 -14.47 0.11
N LEU A 378 6.22 -15.01 -1.11
CA LEU A 378 5.15 -14.82 -2.10
C LEU A 378 3.99 -15.77 -1.81
N GLY A 379 2.78 -15.31 -2.07
CA GLY A 379 1.51 -16.04 -1.90
C GLY A 379 0.74 -15.65 -0.64
N SER A 380 1.41 -15.09 0.38
CA SER A 380 0.78 -14.73 1.65
C SER A 380 -0.27 -13.62 1.50
N ASN A 381 -0.01 -12.63 0.64
CA ASN A 381 -0.97 -11.58 0.35
C ASN A 381 -2.20 -12.14 -0.37
N THR A 382 -2.00 -13.01 -1.34
CA THR A 382 -3.10 -13.66 -2.07
C THR A 382 -3.97 -14.48 -1.14
N ALA A 383 -3.37 -15.24 -0.24
CA ALA A 383 -4.09 -15.98 0.79
C ALA A 383 -4.87 -15.06 1.74
N PHE A 384 -4.30 -13.92 2.14
CA PHE A 384 -5.01 -12.92 2.94
C PHE A 384 -6.26 -12.38 2.22
N PHE A 385 -6.17 -12.06 0.93
CA PHE A 385 -7.34 -11.59 0.18
C PHE A 385 -8.38 -12.70 -0.03
N ILE A 386 -7.96 -13.95 -0.28
CA ILE A 386 -8.88 -15.10 -0.36
C ILE A 386 -9.60 -15.31 0.98
N TRP A 387 -8.91 -15.19 2.11
CA TRP A 387 -9.54 -15.24 3.43
C TRP A 387 -10.64 -14.17 3.57
N ASN A 388 -10.35 -12.93 3.19
CA ASN A 388 -11.33 -11.85 3.25
C ASN A 388 -12.54 -12.08 2.31
N PHE A 389 -12.34 -12.74 1.16
CA PHE A 389 -13.45 -13.20 0.33
C PHE A 389 -14.34 -14.20 1.10
N VAL A 390 -13.75 -15.20 1.76
CA VAL A 390 -14.48 -16.18 2.57
C VAL A 390 -15.26 -15.48 3.68
N VAL A 391 -14.65 -14.54 4.40
CA VAL A 391 -15.32 -13.73 5.44
C VAL A 391 -16.56 -13.01 4.89
N ILE A 392 -16.46 -12.40 3.71
CA ILE A 392 -17.60 -11.72 3.07
C ILE A 392 -18.67 -12.71 2.58
N MET A 393 -18.28 -13.89 2.10
CA MET A 393 -19.26 -14.93 1.75
C MET A 393 -20.02 -15.41 2.99
N VAL A 394 -19.31 -15.64 4.09
CA VAL A 394 -19.91 -15.99 5.38
C VAL A 394 -20.84 -14.88 5.86
N GLU A 395 -20.44 -13.61 5.79
CA GLU A 395 -21.31 -12.46 6.11
C GLU A 395 -22.63 -12.52 5.32
N ARG A 396 -22.56 -12.77 4.00
CA ARG A 396 -23.77 -12.83 3.14
C ARG A 396 -24.71 -13.97 3.51
N LEU A 397 -24.17 -15.09 4.00
CA LEU A 397 -24.96 -16.22 4.50
C LEU A 397 -25.57 -15.90 5.87
N LEU A 398 -24.77 -15.36 6.80
CA LEU A 398 -25.17 -15.06 8.17
C LEU A 398 -26.17 -13.90 8.27
N VAL A 399 -26.08 -12.88 7.41
CA VAL A 399 -27.01 -11.72 7.40
C VAL A 399 -28.48 -12.13 7.22
N ARG A 400 -28.73 -13.32 6.66
CA ARG A 400 -30.10 -13.85 6.48
C ARG A 400 -30.69 -14.38 7.80
N MET A 401 -29.86 -14.70 8.79
CA MET A 401 -30.30 -15.26 10.07
C MET A 401 -30.92 -14.18 10.97
N LYS A 402 -32.10 -14.47 11.55
CA LYS A 402 -32.80 -13.54 12.46
C LYS A 402 -31.97 -13.18 13.69
N VAL A 403 -31.23 -14.15 14.23
CA VAL A 403 -30.36 -13.97 15.41
C VAL A 403 -29.27 -12.92 15.14
N VAL A 404 -28.57 -13.01 14.01
CA VAL A 404 -27.52 -12.06 13.63
C VAL A 404 -28.09 -10.65 13.46
N LYS A 405 -29.29 -10.52 12.85
CA LYS A 405 -29.99 -9.23 12.75
C LYS A 405 -30.36 -8.66 14.12
N SER A 406 -30.75 -9.51 15.07
CA SER A 406 -31.09 -9.10 16.43
C SER A 406 -29.85 -8.60 17.17
N ILE A 407 -28.76 -9.38 17.16
CA ILE A 407 -27.49 -9.01 17.77
C ILE A 407 -26.97 -7.68 17.20
N GLY A 408 -27.01 -7.53 15.86
CA GLY A 408 -26.55 -6.31 15.19
C GLY A 408 -27.36 -5.05 15.54
N LYS A 409 -28.61 -5.19 16.02
CA LYS A 409 -29.40 -4.04 16.51
C LYS A 409 -29.04 -3.65 17.94
N THR A 410 -28.65 -4.61 18.76
CA THR A 410 -28.35 -4.39 20.19
C THR A 410 -26.88 -4.02 20.43
N LEU A 411 -25.96 -4.49 19.58
CA LEU A 411 -24.53 -4.31 19.78
C LEU A 411 -24.10 -2.86 19.56
N PRO A 412 -23.40 -2.21 20.53
CA PRO A 412 -22.81 -0.89 20.36
C PRO A 412 -21.89 -0.82 19.14
N ARG A 413 -21.90 0.32 18.45
CA ARG A 413 -21.11 0.52 17.22
C ARG A 413 -19.62 0.18 17.39
N PRO A 414 -18.93 0.58 18.47
CA PRO A 414 -17.51 0.25 18.63
C PRO A 414 -17.26 -1.27 18.70
N LEU A 415 -18.13 -2.01 19.38
CA LEU A 415 -18.02 -3.47 19.47
C LEU A 415 -18.33 -4.14 18.14
N SER A 416 -19.31 -3.64 17.38
CA SER A 416 -19.57 -4.14 16.03
C SER A 416 -18.36 -3.94 15.12
N THR A 417 -17.76 -2.74 15.12
CA THR A 417 -16.54 -2.46 14.34
C THR A 417 -15.39 -3.38 14.77
N LEU A 418 -15.21 -3.58 16.08
CA LEU A 418 -14.18 -4.48 16.60
C LEU A 418 -14.38 -5.91 16.08
N VAL A 419 -15.59 -6.46 16.15
CA VAL A 419 -15.91 -7.80 15.62
C VAL A 419 -15.59 -7.90 14.13
N ILE A 420 -15.89 -6.88 13.34
CA ILE A 420 -15.61 -6.84 11.90
C ILE A 420 -14.10 -6.89 11.65
N ILE A 421 -13.33 -6.08 12.36
CA ILE A 421 -11.88 -6.03 12.21
C ILE A 421 -11.26 -7.35 12.67
N MET A 422 -11.76 -7.92 13.77
CA MET A 422 -11.35 -9.22 14.30
C MET A 422 -11.61 -10.39 13.35
N SER A 423 -12.45 -10.24 12.32
CA SER A 423 -12.61 -11.26 11.28
C SER A 423 -11.41 -11.36 10.33
N SER A 424 -10.61 -10.29 10.23
CA SER A 424 -9.44 -10.22 9.35
C SER A 424 -8.11 -10.19 10.11
N LEU A 425 -8.08 -9.66 11.34
CA LEU A 425 -6.85 -9.52 12.13
C LEU A 425 -6.06 -10.81 12.39
N PRO A 426 -6.67 -11.97 12.70
CA PRO A 426 -5.92 -13.20 13.00
C PRO A 426 -4.92 -13.59 11.90
N VAL A 427 -5.25 -13.26 10.65
CA VAL A 427 -4.44 -13.54 9.45
C VAL A 427 -3.82 -12.30 8.82
N ALA A 428 -3.94 -11.11 9.43
CA ALA A 428 -3.45 -9.86 8.84
C ALA A 428 -1.93 -9.80 8.71
N HIS A 429 -1.19 -10.55 9.52
CA HIS A 429 0.26 -10.74 9.38
C HIS A 429 0.65 -11.38 8.04
N TRP A 430 -0.20 -12.19 7.40
CA TRP A 430 0.06 -12.68 6.04
C TRP A 430 0.21 -11.53 5.04
N PHE A 431 -0.46 -10.41 5.30
CA PHE A 431 -0.30 -9.18 4.53
C PHE A 431 0.84 -8.30 5.09
N GLY A 432 0.90 -8.11 6.40
CA GLY A 432 1.80 -7.15 7.04
C GLY A 432 3.26 -7.58 7.15
N ASN A 433 3.53 -8.87 7.36
CA ASN A 433 4.89 -9.39 7.60
C ASN A 433 5.86 -9.12 6.45
N PRO A 434 5.49 -9.34 5.16
CA PRO A 434 6.36 -8.98 4.04
C PRO A 434 6.89 -7.55 4.13
N TYR A 435 6.02 -6.58 4.45
CA TYR A 435 6.39 -5.18 4.58
C TYR A 435 7.24 -4.92 5.83
N LEU A 436 6.93 -5.59 6.94
CA LEU A 436 7.67 -5.46 8.19
C LEU A 436 9.10 -5.96 8.03
N ASN A 437 9.24 -7.17 7.49
CA ASN A 437 10.51 -7.85 7.30
C ASN A 437 11.32 -7.25 6.14
N GLY A 438 10.64 -6.66 5.15
CA GLY A 438 11.26 -5.95 4.03
C GLY A 438 11.79 -4.56 4.36
N GLY A 439 11.63 -4.09 5.61
CA GLY A 439 12.11 -2.77 6.06
C GLY A 439 11.23 -1.60 5.60
N PHE A 440 9.99 -1.86 5.18
CA PHE A 440 9.11 -0.83 4.62
C PHE A 440 8.84 0.32 5.58
N PHE A 441 8.60 0.01 6.85
CA PHE A 441 8.22 1.02 7.83
C PHE A 441 9.40 1.93 8.19
N GLN A 442 10.60 1.36 8.34
CA GLN A 442 11.84 2.10 8.60
C GLN A 442 12.21 3.01 7.42
N ASP A 443 12.04 2.52 6.20
CA ASP A 443 12.22 3.32 4.99
C ASP A 443 11.16 4.42 4.87
N TYR A 444 9.93 4.19 5.35
CA TYR A 444 8.87 5.19 5.37
C TYR A 444 9.16 6.32 6.36
N GLU A 445 9.84 6.06 7.48
CA GLU A 445 10.26 7.09 8.43
C GLU A 445 11.13 8.18 7.78
N GLN A 446 11.93 7.82 6.78
CA GLN A 446 12.78 8.76 6.04
C GLN A 446 11.97 9.74 5.18
N CYS A 447 10.68 9.47 4.93
CA CYS A 447 9.80 10.31 4.12
C CYS A 447 9.02 11.34 4.95
N ILE A 448 9.12 11.32 6.27
CA ILE A 448 8.28 12.14 7.16
C ILE A 448 9.08 12.71 8.32
N ILE A 449 8.49 13.68 9.03
CA ILE A 449 9.04 14.16 10.30
C ILE A 449 8.73 13.13 11.38
N ILE A 450 9.71 12.77 12.19
CA ILE A 450 9.55 11.85 13.32
C ILE A 450 10.17 12.44 14.58
N ILE A 451 9.61 12.09 15.73
CA ILE A 451 10.18 12.39 17.04
C ILE A 451 10.81 11.09 17.55
N ARG A 452 12.12 11.08 17.77
CA ARG A 452 12.85 9.93 18.31
C ARG A 452 13.33 10.21 19.72
N LYS A 453 13.30 9.18 20.56
CA LYS A 453 13.99 9.19 21.86
C LYS A 453 15.46 8.86 21.61
N ARG A 454 16.35 9.72 22.07
CA ARG A 454 17.80 9.59 21.94
C ARG A 454 18.38 8.61 22.94
#